data_AF-A0A354WZP5-F1
#
_entry.id   AF-A0A354WZP5-F1
#
_cell.length_a   1.000
_cell.length_b   1.000
_cell.length_c   1.000
_cell.angle_alpha   90.00
_cell.angle_beta   90.00
_cell.angle_gamma   90.00
#
_symmetry.space_group_name_H-M   'P 1'
#
loop_
_entity.id
_entity.type
_entity.pdbx_description
1 polymer ?
#
loop_
_entity_poly.entity_id
_entity_poly.type
_entity_poly.pdbx_seq_one_letter_code
_entity_poly.pdbx_strand_id
1 'polypeptide(L)'
;LNPWGVFYYYSLRLQNQLSVYPSVNLVTNIGLGSENATHTSKKNKKLYVAHENIRFPLSHPAFVMCNKEINRKSIKHIFFSYKRLLRFFLKDF
;
A
#
# COMPACT_ATOMS: atom_id res chain seq x y z
N LEU A 1 19.74 -9.05 5.13
CA LEU A 1 18.45 -8.67 4.50
C LEU A 1 18.71 -8.36 3.03
N ASN A 2 18.02 -9.01 2.08
CA ASN A 2 18.00 -8.60 0.67
C ASN A 2 16.76 -7.71 0.46
N PRO A 3 16.90 -6.38 0.32
CA PRO A 3 15.76 -5.49 0.19
C PRO A 3 15.28 -5.44 -1.27
N TRP A 4 14.87 -6.58 -1.84
CA TRP A 4 14.41 -6.68 -3.23
C TRP A 4 13.34 -5.63 -3.57
N GLY A 5 12.46 -5.35 -2.59
CA GLY A 5 11.41 -4.34 -2.73
C GLY A 5 11.95 -2.94 -3.01
N VAL A 6 13.12 -2.57 -2.45
CA VAL A 6 13.74 -1.26 -2.72
C VAL A 6 14.18 -1.17 -4.18
N PHE A 7 14.87 -2.20 -4.70
CA PHE A 7 15.30 -2.22 -6.10
C PHE A 7 14.12 -2.25 -7.06
N TYR A 8 13.07 -2.99 -6.73
CA TYR A 8 11.82 -3.01 -7.48
C TYR A 8 11.16 -1.63 -7.52
N TYR A 9 10.93 -0.99 -6.37
CA TYR A 9 10.33 0.36 -6.36
C TYR A 9 11.21 1.41 -7.05
N TYR A 10 12.54 1.26 -6.97
CA TYR A 10 13.46 2.13 -7.67
C TYR A 10 13.35 1.98 -9.19
N SER A 11 13.32 0.75 -9.71
CA SER A 11 13.18 0.51 -11.15
C SER A 11 11.84 0.99 -11.70
N LEU A 12 10.74 0.78 -10.97
CA LEU A 12 9.41 1.32 -11.32
C LEU A 12 9.46 2.84 -11.51
N ARG A 13 10.13 3.56 -10.59
CA ARG A 13 10.24 5.03 -10.63
C ARG A 13 11.11 5.52 -11.77
N LEU A 14 12.26 4.89 -12.01
CA LEU A 14 13.16 5.27 -13.11
C LEU A 14 12.49 5.16 -14.47
N GLN A 15 11.56 4.22 -14.62
CA GLN A 15 10.92 3.92 -15.90
C GLN A 15 9.48 4.47 -15.99
N ASN A 16 9.05 5.32 -15.05
CA ASN A 16 7.70 5.89 -15.00
C ASN A 16 6.59 4.82 -15.09
N GLN A 17 6.82 3.64 -14.52
CA GLN A 17 5.87 2.52 -14.60
C GLN A 17 4.64 2.79 -13.72
N LEU A 18 3.49 2.31 -14.19
CA LEU A 18 2.23 2.33 -13.45
C LEU A 18 1.92 0.95 -12.88
N SER A 19 1.52 0.88 -11.62
CA SER A 19 0.98 -0.34 -11.03
C SER A 19 -0.52 -0.44 -11.29
N VAL A 20 -0.98 -1.60 -11.76
CA VAL A 20 -2.39 -1.89 -11.95
C VAL A 20 -3.02 -2.28 -10.61
N TYR A 21 -4.10 -1.62 -10.23
CA TYR A 21 -4.87 -1.93 -9.03
C TYR A 21 -6.26 -2.46 -9.42
N PRO A 22 -6.74 -3.55 -8.81
CA PRO A 22 -8.13 -3.95 -8.96
C PRO A 22 -9.06 -2.91 -8.33
N SER A 23 -10.32 -2.86 -8.79
CA SER A 23 -11.34 -1.96 -8.26
C SER A 23 -11.80 -2.34 -6.84
N VAL A 24 -11.57 -3.58 -6.44
CA VAL A 24 -11.88 -4.12 -5.11
C VAL A 24 -10.66 -4.87 -4.57
N ASN A 25 -10.60 -5.05 -3.27
CA ASN A 25 -9.55 -5.85 -2.65
C ASN A 25 -9.80 -7.34 -2.90
N LEU A 26 -8.87 -8.05 -3.53
CA LEU A 26 -9.04 -9.47 -3.89
C LEU A 26 -8.47 -10.44 -2.85
N VAL A 27 -7.76 -9.95 -1.83
CA VAL A 27 -7.04 -10.80 -0.87
C VAL A 27 -7.21 -10.32 0.56
N THR A 28 -7.39 -11.23 1.51
CA THR A 28 -7.37 -10.92 2.95
C THR A 28 -6.10 -11.47 3.57
N ASN A 29 -5.36 -10.64 4.30
CA ASN A 29 -4.18 -11.09 5.04
C ASN A 29 -4.58 -11.85 6.32
N ILE A 30 -4.62 -13.18 6.23
CA ILE A 30 -4.94 -14.09 7.34
C ILE A 30 -3.79 -14.25 8.36
N GLY A 31 -2.58 -13.75 8.06
CA GLY A 31 -1.43 -13.80 8.96
C GLY A 31 -1.41 -12.71 10.03
N LEU A 32 -2.33 -11.74 9.98
CA LEU A 32 -2.41 -10.64 10.93
C LEU A 32 -2.70 -11.12 12.36
N GLY A 33 -1.76 -10.89 13.26
CA GLY A 33 -1.89 -11.26 14.66
C GLY A 33 -1.58 -12.74 14.95
N SER A 34 -1.04 -13.49 13.98
CA SER A 34 -0.58 -14.86 14.19
C SER A 34 0.74 -14.88 14.96
N GLU A 35 0.91 -15.82 15.88
CA GLU A 35 2.14 -16.01 16.67
C GLU A 35 3.36 -16.29 15.78
N ASN A 36 3.15 -16.95 14.64
CA ASN A 36 4.19 -17.28 13.67
C ASN A 36 4.42 -16.19 12.62
N ALA A 37 3.74 -15.04 12.70
CA ALA A 37 3.90 -13.97 11.72
C ALA A 37 5.22 -13.21 11.92
N THR A 38 6.06 -13.19 10.88
CA THR A 38 7.39 -12.56 10.93
C THR A 38 7.35 -11.04 11.09
N HIS A 39 6.31 -10.38 10.56
CA HIS A 39 6.22 -8.91 10.50
C HIS A 39 4.86 -8.34 10.93
N THR A 40 3.86 -9.19 11.15
CA THR A 40 2.48 -8.78 11.45
C THR A 40 1.91 -9.49 12.67
N SER A 41 2.75 -9.79 13.66
CA SER A 41 2.36 -10.50 14.89
C SER A 41 1.37 -9.74 15.78
N LYS A 42 1.18 -8.44 15.58
CA LYS A 42 0.18 -7.63 16.30
C LYS A 42 -1.12 -7.57 15.51
N LYS A 43 -2.25 -7.84 16.18
CA LYS A 43 -3.57 -7.58 15.64
C LYS A 43 -3.71 -6.10 15.27
N ASN A 44 -4.06 -5.83 14.03
CA ASN A 44 -4.31 -4.47 13.56
C ASN A 44 -5.55 -4.46 12.66
N LYS A 45 -6.68 -4.01 13.22
CA LYS A 45 -7.96 -3.93 12.51
C LYS A 45 -7.88 -3.10 11.23
N LYS A 46 -6.98 -2.10 11.16
CA LYS A 46 -6.81 -1.26 9.97
C LYS A 46 -6.15 -2.01 8.81
N LEU A 47 -5.36 -3.04 9.10
CA LEU A 47 -4.69 -3.86 8.09
C LEU A 47 -5.53 -5.07 7.66
N TYR A 48 -6.57 -5.39 8.42
CA TYR A 48 -7.53 -6.43 8.05
C TYR A 48 -8.55 -5.85 7.07
N VAL A 49 -8.40 -6.19 5.79
CA VAL A 49 -9.32 -5.81 4.72
C VAL A 49 -9.95 -7.09 4.17
N ALA A 50 -11.27 -7.15 4.17
CA ALA A 50 -12.01 -8.27 3.58
C ALA A 50 -11.74 -8.31 2.07
N HIS A 51 -11.68 -9.52 1.52
CA HIS A 51 -11.62 -9.71 0.07
C HIS A 51 -13.04 -9.69 -0.48
N GLU A 52 -13.15 -9.25 -1.72
CA GLU A 52 -14.41 -9.17 -2.45
C GLU A 52 -14.22 -9.76 -3.85
N ASN A 53 -15.28 -10.36 -4.36
CA ASN A 53 -15.30 -10.85 -5.73
C ASN A 53 -15.34 -9.67 -6.70
N ILE A 54 -14.48 -9.70 -7.71
CA ILE A 54 -14.55 -8.76 -8.82
C ILE A 54 -15.63 -9.21 -9.81
N ARG A 55 -16.35 -8.25 -10.39
CA ARG A 55 -17.39 -8.51 -11.39
C ARG A 55 -16.77 -8.67 -12.78
N PHE A 56 -17.29 -9.62 -13.56
CA PHE A 56 -16.91 -9.85 -14.95
C PHE A 56 -18.07 -9.48 -15.91
N PRO A 57 -17.76 -9.05 -17.15
CA PRO A 57 -16.42 -8.85 -17.70
C PRO A 57 -15.70 -7.66 -17.04
N LEU A 58 -14.37 -7.68 -17.05
CA LEU A 58 -13.59 -6.56 -16.52
C LEU A 58 -13.80 -5.31 -17.37
N SER A 59 -13.93 -4.16 -16.72
CA SER A 59 -13.98 -2.86 -17.40
C SER A 59 -12.57 -2.35 -17.62
N HIS A 60 -12.14 -2.25 -18.89
CA HIS A 60 -10.86 -1.63 -19.23
C HIS A 60 -10.98 -0.11 -19.15
N PRO A 61 -10.04 0.61 -18.52
CA PRO A 61 -10.08 2.06 -18.49
C PRO A 61 -9.92 2.63 -19.91
N ALA A 62 -10.63 3.71 -20.20
CA ALA A 62 -10.51 4.41 -21.48
C ALA A 62 -9.10 5.00 -21.72
N PHE A 63 -8.36 5.26 -20.63
CA PHE A 63 -7.02 5.83 -20.67
C PHE A 63 -6.11 5.15 -19.64
N VAL A 64 -4.86 4.89 -20.04
CA VAL A 64 -3.81 4.37 -19.15
C VAL A 64 -3.04 5.56 -18.59
N MET A 65 -3.41 6.01 -17.39
CA MET A 65 -2.77 7.15 -16.73
C MET A 65 -2.69 6.98 -15.20
N CYS A 66 -1.84 7.78 -14.58
CA CYS A 66 -1.67 7.80 -13.14
C CYS A 66 -2.96 8.22 -12.41
N ASN A 67 -3.45 7.37 -11.50
CA ASN A 67 -4.59 7.69 -10.65
C ASN A 67 -4.17 8.61 -9.49
N LYS A 68 -4.26 9.92 -9.72
CA LYS A 68 -3.91 10.95 -8.73
C LYS A 68 -4.75 10.86 -7.44
N GLU A 69 -6.00 10.42 -7.55
CA GLU A 69 -6.89 10.33 -6.39
C GLU A 69 -6.48 9.21 -5.44
N ILE A 70 -6.22 8.01 -5.97
CA ILE A 70 -5.69 6.88 -5.19
C ILE A 70 -4.37 7.27 -4.55
N ASN A 71 -3.45 7.89 -5.31
CA ASN A 71 -2.17 8.34 -4.77
C ASN A 71 -2.34 9.32 -3.60
N ARG A 72 -3.22 10.32 -3.74
CA ARG A 72 -3.51 11.29 -2.66
C ARG A 72 -4.06 10.59 -1.41
N LYS A 73 -5.01 9.66 -1.58
CA LYS A 73 -5.59 8.89 -0.49
C LYS A 73 -4.53 8.01 0.19
N SER A 74 -3.72 7.28 -0.58
CA SER A 74 -2.63 6.44 -0.07
C SER A 74 -1.61 7.26 0.72
N ILE A 75 -1.19 8.42 0.21
CA ILE A 75 -0.28 9.32 0.95
C ILE A 75 -0.91 9.74 2.26
N LYS A 76 -2.14 10.25 2.24
CA LYS A 76 -2.83 10.76 3.44
C LYS A 76 -3.07 9.69 4.51
N HIS A 77 -3.45 8.47 4.11
CA HIS A 77 -3.91 7.44 5.04
C HIS A 77 -2.83 6.41 5.42
N ILE A 78 -1.84 6.17 4.56
CA ILE A 78 -0.81 5.13 4.76
C ILE A 78 0.53 5.77 5.09
N PHE A 79 0.99 6.73 4.30
CA PHE A 79 2.35 7.27 4.41
C PHE A 79 2.47 8.51 5.28
N PHE A 80 1.37 9.25 5.48
CA PHE A 80 1.36 10.45 6.28
C PHE A 80 1.18 10.10 7.76
N SER A 81 2.14 10.52 8.57
CA SER A 81 2.09 10.38 10.02
C SER A 81 2.52 11.71 10.61
N TYR A 82 1.58 12.43 11.22
CA TYR A 82 1.87 13.66 11.95
C TYR A 82 2.91 13.42 13.05
N LYS A 83 2.93 12.21 13.64
CA LYS A 83 3.99 11.77 14.58
C LYS A 83 5.37 11.72 13.93
N ARG A 84 5.48 11.39 12.64
CA ARG A 84 6.75 11.41 11.91
C ARG A 84 7.23 12.85 11.67
N LEU A 85 6.32 13.76 11.33
CA LEU A 85 6.66 15.19 11.19
C LEU A 85 7.05 15.80 12.54
N LEU A 86 6.26 15.56 13.59
CA LEU A 86 6.60 15.98 14.96
C LEU A 86 7.97 15.46 15.39
N ARG A 87 8.27 14.18 15.19
CA ARG A 87 9.60 13.62 15.49
C ARG A 87 10.73 14.22 14.67
N PHE A 88 10.44 14.71 13.46
CA PHE A 88 11.45 15.40 12.65
C PHE A 88 11.75 16.78 13.26
N PHE A 89 10.71 17.55 13.61
CA PHE A 89 10.87 18.87 14.22
C PHE A 89 11.33 18.85 15.68
N LEU A 90 10.98 17.83 16.45
CA LEU A 90 11.41 17.64 17.83
C LEU A 90 12.77 16.94 17.96
N LYS A 91 13.41 16.54 16.84
CA LYS A 91 14.74 15.91 16.89
C LYS A 91 15.87 16.92 17.10
N ASP A 92 15.57 18.19 16.89
CA ASP A 92 16.51 19.31 16.99
C ASP A 92 16.33 20.12 18.30
N PHE A 93 15.59 19.58 19.26
CA PHE A 93 15.46 20.02 20.66
C PHE A 93 15.81 18.87 21.60
#